data_AF-A0A957IIQ5-F1
#
_entry.id   AF-A0A957IIQ5-F1
#
_cell.length_a   1.000
_cell.length_b   1.000
_cell.length_c   1.000
_cell.angle_alpha   90.00
_cell.angle_beta   90.00
_cell.angle_gamma   90.00
#
_symmetry.space_group_name_H-M   'P 1'
#
loop_
_entity.id
_entity.type
_entity.pdbx_description
1 polymer ?
#
loop_
_entity_poly.entity_id
_entity_poly.type
_entity_poly.pdbx_seq_one_letter_code
_entity_poly.pdbx_strand_id
1 'polypeptide(L)'
;TAVYQMPTDDFLVQWSGSDNLSGLAGFTLAYRAQGEMDWTTWLTDTTAVSGFFTPPDPAQFYEFQILAKDVAGNSQPASTPAADLGTEQAIPLPHAIMLPLVTR
;
A
#
# COMPACT_ATOMS: atom_id res chain seq x y z
N THR A 1 -4.30 -6.09 6.01
CA THR A 1 -4.25 -5.22 4.82
C THR A 1 -5.65 -4.71 4.51
N ALA A 2 -5.83 -3.39 4.33
CA ALA A 2 -7.11 -2.75 4.03
C ALA A 2 -6.86 -1.43 3.27
N VAL A 3 -7.86 -0.93 2.54
CA VAL A 3 -7.82 0.39 1.92
C VAL A 3 -9.08 1.17 2.24
N TYR A 4 -8.92 2.45 2.55
CA TYR A 4 -10.03 3.32 2.93
C TYR A 4 -10.07 4.52 2.01
N GLN A 5 -11.25 4.83 1.47
CA GLN A 5 -11.45 6.03 0.65
C GLN A 5 -11.75 7.22 1.56
N MET A 6 -10.95 8.27 1.45
CA MET A 6 -11.10 9.52 2.18
C MET A 6 -12.04 10.47 1.41
N PRO A 7 -12.63 11.48 2.09
CA PRO A 7 -13.49 12.47 1.43
C PRO A 7 -12.78 13.35 0.39
N THR A 8 -11.45 13.36 0.37
CA THR A 8 -10.60 14.11 -0.56
C THR A 8 -10.24 13.34 -1.84
N ASP A 9 -10.90 12.19 -2.09
CA ASP A 9 -10.55 11.21 -3.14
C ASP A 9 -9.18 10.54 -2.97
N ASP A 10 -8.51 10.76 -1.83
CA ASP A 10 -7.32 10.01 -1.44
C ASP A 10 -7.69 8.66 -0.84
N PHE A 11 -6.75 7.72 -0.90
CA PHE A 11 -6.88 6.40 -0.28
C PHE A 11 -5.88 6.24 0.86
N LEU A 12 -6.36 5.90 2.05
CA LEU A 12 -5.49 5.40 3.12
C LEU A 12 -5.29 3.91 2.90
N VAL A 13 -4.09 3.54 2.44
CA VAL A 13 -3.68 2.14 2.26
C VAL A 13 -3.03 1.68 3.56
N GLN A 14 -3.54 0.62 4.15
CA GLN A 14 -2.97 -0.02 5.33
C GLN A 14 -2.49 -1.43 4.98
N TRP A 15 -1.25 -1.73 5.35
CA TRP A 15 -0.66 -3.04 5.13
C TRP A 15 -0.07 -3.62 6.40
N SER A 16 0.01 -4.94 6.40
CA SER A 16 0.49 -5.72 7.52
C SER A 16 1.30 -6.85 6.94
N GLY A 17 2.60 -6.87 7.21
CA GLY A 17 3.44 -8.04 6.99
C GLY A 17 3.62 -8.76 8.31
N SER A 18 3.20 -10.01 8.38
CA SER A 18 3.58 -10.89 9.49
C SER A 18 4.89 -11.55 9.11
N ASP A 19 6.00 -11.14 9.70
CA ASP A 19 7.13 -12.04 9.82
C ASP A 19 7.53 -12.17 11.29
N ASN A 20 7.37 -13.37 11.82
CA ASN A 20 7.57 -13.74 13.22
C ASN A 20 9.05 -14.06 13.51
N LEU A 21 9.99 -13.67 12.65
CA LEU A 21 11.40 -14.03 12.77
C LEU A 21 12.30 -12.82 12.52
N SER A 22 12.56 -12.04 13.57
CA SER A 22 13.78 -11.25 13.84
C SER A 22 14.42 -10.36 12.74
N GLY A 23 13.81 -10.16 11.57
CA GLY A 23 14.55 -9.68 10.40
C GLY A 23 13.74 -8.99 9.31
N LEU A 24 12.62 -8.31 9.60
CA LEU A 24 11.98 -7.46 8.59
C LEU A 24 12.80 -6.16 8.40
N ALA A 25 13.40 -5.96 7.22
CA ALA A 25 14.14 -4.74 6.89
C ALA A 25 13.21 -3.60 6.46
N GLY A 26 12.08 -3.94 5.83
CA GLY A 26 11.07 -2.98 5.40
C GLY A 26 10.13 -3.54 4.34
N PHE A 27 9.24 -2.70 3.85
CA PHE A 27 8.27 -2.97 2.80
C PHE A 27 8.61 -2.17 1.54
N THR A 28 8.37 -2.77 0.39
CA THR A 28 8.27 -2.07 -0.89
C THR A 28 6.84 -2.18 -1.36
N LEU A 29 6.22 -1.04 -1.66
CA LEU A 29 4.88 -0.98 -2.21
C LEU A 29 4.96 -0.49 -3.64
N ALA A 30 4.26 -1.19 -4.52
CA ALA A 30 4.04 -0.77 -5.89
C ALA A 30 2.53 -0.67 -6.15
N TYR A 31 2.17 0.14 -7.14
CA TYR A 31 0.80 0.31 -7.59
C TYR A 31 0.73 0.30 -9.12
N ARG A 32 -0.45 0.02 -9.64
CA ARG A 32 -0.75 0.16 -11.07
C ARG A 32 -2.22 0.47 -11.26
N ALA A 33 -2.61 1.06 -12.39
CA ALA A 33 -4.03 1.15 -12.70
C ALA A 33 -4.58 -0.26 -12.98
N GLN A 34 -5.83 -0.51 -12.57
CA GLN A 34 -6.49 -1.79 -12.79
C GLN A 34 -6.52 -2.10 -14.30
N GLY A 35 -5.96 -3.24 -14.69
CA GLY A 35 -5.83 -3.67 -16.08
C GLY A 35 -4.49 -3.31 -16.75
N GLU A 36 -3.62 -2.54 -16.10
CA GLU A 36 -2.24 -2.35 -16.56
C GLU A 36 -1.34 -3.52 -16.16
N MET A 37 -0.26 -3.72 -16.92
CA MET A 37 0.72 -4.78 -16.64
C MET A 37 1.88 -4.29 -15.79
N ASP A 38 2.26 -3.01 -15.95
CA ASP A 38 3.45 -2.43 -15.34
C ASP A 38 3.16 -1.90 -13.94
N TRP A 39 4.05 -2.24 -13.00
CA TRP A 39 3.99 -1.77 -11.62
C TRP A 39 4.83 -0.51 -11.45
N THR A 40 4.24 0.55 -10.90
CA THR A 40 4.94 1.77 -10.48
C THR A 40 5.29 1.68 -9.01
N THR A 41 6.56 1.90 -8.67
CA THR A 41 6.99 1.90 -7.25
C THR A 41 6.46 3.12 -6.53
N TRP A 42 5.79 2.93 -5.39
CA TRP A 42 5.27 3.99 -4.54
C TRP A 42 6.15 4.23 -3.32
N LEU A 43 6.46 3.17 -2.56
CA LEU A 43 7.29 3.23 -1.36
C LEU A 43 8.36 2.15 -1.42
N THR A 44 9.56 2.45 -0.95
CA THR A 44 10.70 1.51 -0.89
C THR A 44 11.30 1.52 0.49
N ASP A 45 11.69 0.33 0.99
CA ASP A 45 12.34 0.15 2.30
C ASP A 45 11.60 0.89 3.45
N THR A 46 10.26 0.96 3.39
CA THR A 46 9.46 1.63 4.43
C THR A 46 9.16 0.69 5.59
N THR A 47 9.29 1.16 6.82
CA THR A 47 8.82 0.44 8.02
C THR A 47 7.39 0.83 8.41
N ALA A 48 6.80 1.78 7.68
CA ALA A 48 5.40 2.14 7.88
C ALA A 48 4.48 0.96 7.54
N VAL A 49 3.32 0.94 8.19
CA VAL A 49 2.24 -0.03 7.96
C VAL A 49 1.01 0.64 7.34
N SER A 50 1.14 1.90 6.95
CA SER A 50 0.10 2.68 6.29
C SER A 50 0.67 3.86 5.53
N GLY A 51 -0.04 4.32 4.50
CA GLY A 51 0.31 5.49 3.70
C GLY A 51 -0.91 6.08 2.99
N PHE A 52 -0.86 7.38 2.73
CA PHE A 52 -1.87 8.06 1.91
C PHE A 52 -1.46 7.98 0.43
N PHE A 53 -2.29 7.32 -0.36
CA PHE A 53 -2.15 7.23 -1.80
C PHE A 53 -3.11 8.22 -2.47
N THR A 54 -2.55 9.17 -3.20
CA THR A 54 -3.31 10.06 -4.07
C THR A 54 -3.30 9.46 -5.48
N PRO A 55 -4.47 9.07 -6.04
CA PRO A 55 -4.54 8.49 -7.37
C PRO A 55 -4.13 9.54 -8.43
N PRO A 56 -3.29 9.16 -9.41
CA PRO A 56 -3.00 10.03 -10.56
C PRO A 56 -4.25 10.42 -11.37
N ASP A 57 -5.20 9.49 -11.49
CA ASP A 57 -6.51 9.72 -12.09
C ASP A 57 -7.60 9.19 -11.12
N PRO A 58 -8.41 10.06 -10.50
CA PRO A 58 -9.46 9.64 -9.57
C PRO A 58 -10.60 8.85 -10.23
N ALA A 59 -10.73 8.86 -11.56
CA ALA A 59 -11.71 8.04 -12.27
C ALA A 59 -11.29 6.57 -12.43
N GLN A 60 -10.02 6.26 -12.14
CA GLN A 60 -9.45 4.93 -12.34
C GLN A 60 -9.27 4.19 -11.00
N PHE A 61 -9.48 2.87 -11.02
CA PHE A 61 -9.13 2.02 -9.90
C PHE A 61 -7.65 1.64 -9.96
N TYR A 62 -7.03 1.49 -8.79
CA TYR A 62 -5.64 1.12 -8.66
C TYR A 62 -5.48 -0.14 -7.85
N GLU A 63 -4.53 -0.98 -8.25
CA GLU A 63 -4.11 -2.18 -7.57
C GLU A 63 -2.78 -1.92 -6.86
N PHE A 64 -2.59 -2.51 -5.70
CA PHE A 64 -1.37 -2.42 -4.90
C PHE A 64 -0.73 -3.80 -4.73
N GLN A 65 0.59 -3.82 -4.78
CA GLN A 65 1.43 -4.96 -4.45
C GLN A 65 2.34 -4.58 -3.29
N ILE A 66 2.41 -5.46 -2.28
CA ILE A 66 3.19 -5.25 -1.07
C ILE A 66 4.25 -6.35 -1.00
N LEU A 67 5.51 -5.94 -1.12
CA LEU A 67 6.65 -6.85 -1.00
C LEU A 67 7.36 -6.60 0.33
N ALA A 68 7.38 -7.61 1.20
CA ALA A 68 8.22 -7.59 2.39
C ALA A 68 9.67 -7.95 2.01
N LYS A 69 10.63 -7.22 2.57
CA LYS A 69 12.07 -7.46 2.39
C LYS A 69 12.67 -7.90 3.72
N ASP A 70 13.29 -9.08 3.74
CA ASP A 70 14.04 -9.57 4.89
C ASP A 70 15.44 -8.90 4.98
N VAL A 71 16.01 -8.81 6.18
CA VAL A 71 17.35 -8.28 6.50
C VAL A 71 18.46 -9.05 5.76
N ALA A 72 18.23 -10.30 5.37
CA ALA A 72 19.16 -11.06 4.52
C ALA A 72 19.08 -10.68 3.02
N GLY A 73 18.22 -9.73 2.63
CA GLY A 73 18.06 -9.29 1.23
C GLY A 73 17.22 -10.24 0.36
N ASN A 74 16.64 -11.28 0.95
CA ASN A 74 15.74 -12.19 0.26
C ASN A 74 14.34 -11.56 0.22
N SER A 75 13.96 -10.99 -0.92
CA SER A 75 12.55 -10.70 -1.21
C SER A 75 11.83 -12.03 -1.45
N GLN A 76 10.58 -12.17 -0.99
CA GLN A 76 9.71 -13.21 -1.54
C GLN A 76 9.76 -13.12 -3.06
N PRO A 77 9.85 -14.25 -3.79
CA PRO A 77 9.90 -14.20 -5.25
C PRO A 77 8.67 -13.43 -5.74
N ALA A 78 8.88 -12.39 -6.55
CA ALA A 78 7.83 -11.57 -7.18
C ALA A 78 6.98 -12.37 -8.21
N SER A 79 6.94 -13.68 -8.07
CA SER A 79 6.30 -14.64 -8.97
C SER A 79 4.78 -14.70 -8.82
N THR A 80 4.20 -13.93 -7.91
CA THR A 80 2.77 -13.67 -7.88
C THR A 80 2.52 -12.23 -8.32
N PRO A 81 2.18 -11.98 -9.60
CA PRO A 81 1.69 -10.68 -10.06
C PRO A 81 0.24 -10.43 -9.59
N ALA A 82 -0.16 -11.05 -8.48
CA ALA A 82 -1.46 -10.85 -7.87
C ALA A 82 -1.39 -9.55 -7.08
N ALA A 83 -2.35 -8.66 -7.34
CA ALA A 83 -2.59 -7.52 -6.48
C ALA A 83 -2.96 -8.03 -5.08
N ASP A 84 -2.37 -7.44 -4.05
CA ASP A 84 -2.72 -7.73 -2.66
C ASP A 84 -4.00 -7.00 -2.25
N LEU A 85 -4.22 -5.81 -2.82
CA LEU A 85 -5.33 -4.91 -2.52
C LEU A 85 -5.67 -4.07 -3.75
N GLY A 86 -6.94 -3.68 -3.91
CA GLY A 86 -7.37 -2.71 -4.92
C GLY A 86 -8.26 -1.61 -4.33
N THR A 87 -8.23 -0.41 -4.91
CA THR A 87 -9.13 0.70 -4.51
C THR A 87 -10.61 0.39 -4.76
N GLU A 88 -10.92 -0.59 -5.61
CA GLU A 88 -12.29 -1.11 -5.79
C GLU A 88 -12.85 -1.77 -4.51
N GLN A 89 -11.98 -2.22 -3.60
CA GLN A 89 -12.35 -2.79 -2.31
C GLN A 89 -12.32 -1.73 -1.18
N ALA A 90 -12.20 -0.45 -1.53
CA ALA A 90 -12.06 0.61 -0.54
C ALA A 90 -13.30 0.75 0.32
N ILE A 91 -13.07 0.87 1.63
CA ILE A 91 -14.10 1.20 2.61
C ILE A 91 -14.24 2.72 2.65
N PRO A 92 -15.37 3.31 2.24
CA PRO A 92 -15.55 4.75 2.28
C PRO A 92 -15.62 5.26 3.73
N LEU A 93 -14.82 6.28 4.04
CA LEU A 93 -14.81 6.96 5.33
C LEU A 93 -15.38 8.38 5.18
N PRO A 94 -16.71 8.54 5.10
CA PRO A 94 -17.34 9.85 4.86
C PRO A 94 -17.10 10.88 5.99
N HIS A 95 -16.67 10.44 7.17
CA HIS A 95 -16.45 11.29 8.35
C HIS A 95 -15.07 11.12 8.99
N ALA A 96 -14.03 10.81 8.21
CA ALA A 96 -12.69 10.72 8.77
C ALA A 96 -12.24 12.08 9.34
N ILE A 97 -12.26 12.22 10.68
CA ILE A 97 -11.59 13.31 11.37
C ILE A 97 -10.10 13.02 11.26
N MET A 98 -9.43 13.61 10.28
CA MET A 98 -7.98 13.52 10.13
C MET A 98 -7.33 14.27 11.30
N LEU A 99 -6.94 13.56 12.36
CA LEU A 99 -6.08 14.13 13.40
C LEU A 99 -4.71 14.40 12.78
N PRO A 100 -4.15 15.63 12.88
CA PRO A 100 -2.81 15.89 12.38
C PRO A 100 -1.81 15.00 13.12
N LEU A 101 -0.98 14.28 12.39
CA LEU A 101 0.13 13.53 12.96
C LEU A 101 1.17 14.55 13.47
N VAL A 102 1.14 14.85 14.76
CA VAL A 102 2.21 15.63 15.40
C VAL A 102 3.41 14.70 15.52
N THR A 103 4.32 14.74 14.55
CA THR A 103 5.68 14.23 14.72
C THR A 103 6.41 15.17 15.67
N ARG A 104 6.84 14.64 16.81
CA ARG A 104 7.60 15.38 17.84
C ARG A 104 9.09 15.35 17.53
#